data_AF-A0A815E3N5-F1
#
_entry.id   AF-A0A815E3N5-F1
#
_cell.length_a   1.000
_cell.length_b   1.000
_cell.length_c   1.000
_cell.angle_alpha   90.00
_cell.angle_beta   90.00
_cell.angle_gamma   90.00
#
_symmetry.space_group_name_H-M   'P 1'
#
loop_
_entity.id
_entity.type
_entity.pdbx_description
1 polymer ?
#
loop_
_entity_poly.entity_id
_entity_poly.type
_entity_poly.pdbx_seq_one_letter_code
_entity_poly.pdbx_strand_id
1 'polypeptide(L)'
;MGNSNSENVTSEQTTYNTVKSTDSIPRRRHHTFVNNEPIEPITIIWLDPHAKEDIVESLDTRSLLLKINKKKDCLFFDEIQQCVSAIKRIVDEQKTLLIVTSRSFASEILPQMKTIKYNISTIIFCENCNLYFHFKLKWKNVMDICTEYEKLRDSIEKELVYLKSNLLNSPSLKLMRPLNSSNDFSINSTYFSYGVYIELIKQMPQTKISMNNMLKRCRDYYRDNKQQIEMIEEFGKTYTSNNAIDWYVKESFLYKVVNRAFRTEDIILWYLFRNYITDLCKQLEQVHKEQNIQTNLKLYRGQSCISTDELEYLKSNIGGLFATNGFLSTSKDFIIAESFFGGAANTDHVKPVIFEITVDGSNLQNTIFVDIERFNVMYLEAEVLFNMNSIFKIENIYYNENLEVHIIQMKATDEVMDKITGQIEKMKKRISKW
;
A
#
# COMPACT_ATOMS: atom_id res chain seq x y z
N MET A 1 36.93 45.55 -62.16
CA MET A 1 36.52 45.59 -63.57
C MET A 1 36.73 44.21 -64.17
N GLY A 2 35.75 43.67 -64.89
CA GLY A 2 35.98 42.60 -65.87
C GLY A 2 35.52 41.21 -65.45
N ASN A 3 34.45 40.76 -66.10
CA ASN A 3 33.72 39.50 -65.97
C ASN A 3 34.40 38.27 -66.62
N SER A 4 33.90 37.11 -66.18
CA SER A 4 33.45 35.92 -66.95
C SER A 4 34.39 34.78 -67.39
N ASN A 5 33.85 33.57 -67.09
CA ASN A 5 33.91 32.26 -67.78
C ASN A 5 35.12 31.34 -67.51
N SER A 6 34.94 30.26 -66.72
CA SER A 6 34.58 28.87 -67.12
C SER A 6 35.77 28.16 -67.82
N GLU A 7 36.29 26.99 -67.47
CA GLU A 7 35.73 25.74 -66.94
C GLU A 7 36.84 24.93 -66.21
N ASN A 8 36.39 24.09 -65.26
CA ASN A 8 36.93 22.83 -64.75
C ASN A 8 38.39 22.41 -65.04
N VAL A 9 39.11 22.01 -63.98
CA VAL A 9 39.52 20.61 -63.70
C VAL A 9 40.40 20.55 -62.43
N THR A 10 40.16 19.52 -61.61
CA THR A 10 40.93 19.00 -60.45
C THR A 10 40.99 19.84 -59.17
N SER A 11 40.04 19.59 -58.27
CA SER A 11 40.15 19.89 -56.84
C SER A 11 40.86 18.75 -56.09
N GLU A 12 42.04 19.03 -55.55
CA GLU A 12 42.61 18.29 -54.42
C GLU A 12 41.74 18.55 -53.18
N GLN A 13 41.11 17.51 -52.66
CA GLN A 13 40.53 17.56 -51.32
C GLN A 13 41.06 16.40 -50.48
N THR A 14 41.74 16.83 -49.44
CA THR A 14 42.43 16.10 -48.39
C THR A 14 41.51 15.08 -47.71
N THR A 15 42.04 13.86 -47.61
CA THR A 15 41.48 12.71 -46.92
C THR A 15 41.28 12.97 -45.42
N TYR A 16 40.02 13.05 -44.98
CA TYR A 16 39.65 12.89 -43.57
C TYR A 16 39.40 11.41 -43.29
N ASN A 17 40.40 10.76 -42.69
CA ASN A 17 40.29 9.40 -42.18
C ASN A 17 39.38 9.35 -40.95
N THR A 18 38.47 8.40 -41.03
CA THR A 18 37.45 8.05 -40.05
C THR A 18 38.09 7.40 -38.82
N VAL A 19 38.04 8.06 -37.66
CA VAL A 19 38.28 7.42 -36.36
C VAL A 19 36.94 7.22 -35.69
N LYS A 20 36.58 5.95 -35.49
CA LYS A 20 35.39 5.48 -34.79
C LYS A 20 35.42 5.98 -33.34
N SER A 21 34.49 6.86 -32.95
CA SER A 21 34.24 7.16 -31.54
C SER A 21 33.39 6.05 -30.93
N THR A 22 33.99 5.21 -30.10
CA THR A 22 33.27 4.36 -29.15
C THR A 22 33.06 5.16 -27.87
N ASP A 23 31.96 5.92 -27.81
CA ASP A 23 31.41 6.45 -26.56
C ASP A 23 29.89 6.26 -26.60
N SER A 24 29.42 5.16 -26.04
CA SER A 24 27.99 4.95 -25.76
C SER A 24 27.76 5.17 -24.26
N ILE A 25 27.70 6.44 -23.88
CA ILE A 25 27.13 6.86 -22.60
C ILE A 25 25.64 6.47 -22.64
N PRO A 26 25.12 5.64 -21.72
CA PRO A 26 23.70 5.32 -21.71
C PRO A 26 22.93 6.60 -21.37
N ARG A 27 22.17 7.13 -22.34
CA ARG A 27 21.23 8.23 -22.12
C ARG A 27 20.25 7.80 -21.04
N ARG A 28 20.34 8.44 -19.86
CA ARG A 28 19.34 8.38 -18.79
C ARG A 28 17.97 8.69 -19.39
N ARG A 29 17.11 7.67 -19.45
CA ARG A 29 15.70 7.84 -19.77
C ARG A 29 15.13 8.84 -18.77
N HIS A 30 14.77 10.01 -19.26
CA HIS A 30 13.90 10.92 -18.52
C HIS A 30 12.57 10.16 -18.38
N HIS A 31 12.27 9.70 -17.19
CA HIS A 31 10.94 9.21 -16.85
C HIS A 31 10.00 10.42 -16.88
N THR A 32 9.46 10.69 -18.06
CA THR A 32 8.29 11.53 -18.22
C THR A 32 7.15 10.87 -17.45
N PHE A 33 6.68 11.59 -16.44
CA PHE A 33 5.55 11.24 -15.59
C PHE A 33 4.27 11.10 -16.42
N VAL A 34 4.02 9.90 -16.92
CA VAL A 34 2.70 9.45 -17.36
C VAL A 34 2.47 8.07 -16.77
N ASN A 35 2.54 7.95 -15.44
CA ASN A 35 1.92 6.82 -14.75
C ASN A 35 0.51 7.25 -14.36
N ASN A 36 -0.41 7.11 -15.32
CA ASN A 36 -1.86 7.03 -15.10
C ASN A 36 -2.23 5.70 -14.42
N GLU A 37 -1.44 5.21 -13.46
CA GLU A 37 -1.83 4.04 -12.69
C GLU A 37 -2.89 4.48 -11.67
N PRO A 38 -4.14 4.00 -11.78
CA PRO A 38 -5.15 4.28 -10.77
C PRO A 38 -4.70 3.67 -9.44
N ILE A 39 -4.58 4.51 -8.40
CA ILE A 39 -4.52 4.04 -7.02
C ILE A 39 -5.94 3.59 -6.72
N GLU A 40 -6.12 2.28 -6.55
CA GLU A 40 -7.34 1.66 -6.03
C GLU A 40 -8.58 1.65 -6.96
N PRO A 41 -8.61 0.89 -8.07
CA PRO A 41 -9.88 0.49 -8.66
C PRO A 41 -10.22 -0.91 -8.15
N ILE A 42 -10.87 -1.01 -6.97
CA ILE A 42 -11.67 -2.21 -6.74
C ILE A 42 -12.76 -2.16 -7.79
N THR A 43 -12.67 -3.06 -8.77
CA THR A 43 -13.74 -3.23 -9.74
C THR A 43 -14.77 -4.15 -9.12
N ILE A 44 -16.03 -3.71 -9.06
CA ILE A 44 -17.12 -4.56 -8.60
C ILE A 44 -17.87 -5.07 -9.83
N ILE A 45 -18.02 -6.38 -9.94
CA ILE A 45 -18.79 -7.01 -11.00
C ILE A 45 -20.10 -7.53 -10.42
N TRP A 46 -21.20 -7.18 -11.08
CA TRP A 46 -22.47 -7.89 -10.93
C TRP A 46 -22.66 -8.84 -12.12
N LEU A 47 -22.74 -10.14 -11.84
CA LEU A 47 -22.93 -11.20 -12.84
C LEU A 47 -24.24 -11.94 -12.57
N ASP A 48 -25.27 -11.64 -13.36
CA ASP A 48 -26.62 -12.17 -13.22
C ASP A 48 -27.32 -12.18 -14.60
N PRO A 49 -28.16 -13.19 -14.94
CA PRO A 49 -28.84 -13.22 -16.23
C PRO A 49 -29.65 -11.96 -16.55
N HIS A 50 -30.20 -11.31 -15.52
CA HIS A 50 -31.01 -10.11 -15.60
C HIS A 50 -30.23 -8.86 -15.15
N ALA A 51 -28.89 -8.93 -15.10
CA ALA A 51 -28.01 -7.84 -14.65
C ALA A 51 -28.22 -6.52 -15.41
N LYS A 52 -28.65 -6.58 -16.67
CA LYS A 52 -28.94 -5.40 -17.49
C LYS A 52 -30.41 -5.05 -17.58
N GLU A 53 -31.31 -5.94 -17.12
CA GLU A 53 -32.75 -5.74 -17.21
C GLU A 53 -33.28 -4.84 -16.10
N ASP A 54 -34.31 -4.04 -16.43
CA ASP A 54 -34.96 -3.11 -15.50
C ASP A 54 -36.04 -3.78 -14.65
N ILE A 55 -35.68 -4.91 -14.03
CA ILE A 55 -36.50 -5.60 -13.04
C ILE A 55 -36.12 -5.07 -11.65
N VAL A 56 -37.11 -4.99 -10.74
CA VAL A 56 -36.96 -4.40 -9.39
C VAL A 56 -35.73 -4.94 -8.66
N GLU A 57 -35.53 -6.25 -8.60
CA GLU A 57 -34.40 -6.87 -7.90
C GLU A 57 -33.03 -6.51 -8.52
N SER A 58 -32.96 -6.44 -9.85
CA SER A 58 -31.75 -6.02 -10.57
C SER A 58 -31.48 -4.53 -10.40
N LEU A 59 -32.53 -3.69 -10.41
CA LEU A 59 -32.43 -2.26 -10.13
C LEU A 59 -31.96 -1.98 -8.71
N ASP A 60 -32.50 -2.69 -7.73
CA ASP A 60 -32.08 -2.56 -6.33
C ASP A 60 -30.62 -2.94 -6.18
N THR A 61 -30.22 -4.11 -6.70
CA THR A 61 -28.83 -4.57 -6.61
C THR A 61 -27.86 -3.64 -7.35
N ARG A 62 -28.19 -3.17 -8.55
CA ARG A 62 -27.39 -2.16 -9.27
C ARG A 62 -27.27 -0.86 -8.47
N SER A 63 -28.37 -0.39 -7.88
CA SER A 63 -28.40 0.82 -7.07
C SER A 63 -27.55 0.66 -5.81
N LEU A 64 -27.56 -0.51 -5.17
CA LEU A 64 -26.69 -0.86 -4.04
C LEU A 64 -25.22 -0.74 -4.42
N LEU A 65 -24.81 -1.45 -5.48
CA LEU A 65 -23.41 -1.51 -5.90
C LEU A 65 -22.89 -0.13 -6.32
N LEU A 66 -23.71 0.63 -7.05
CA LEU A 66 -23.39 2.00 -7.43
C LEU A 66 -23.31 2.95 -6.22
N LYS A 67 -24.15 2.76 -5.19
CA LYS A 67 -24.12 3.54 -3.96
C LYS A 67 -22.89 3.21 -3.12
N ILE A 68 -22.60 1.93 -2.93
CA ILE A 68 -21.47 1.44 -2.13
C ILE A 68 -20.13 1.83 -2.79
N ASN A 69 -19.98 1.64 -4.10
CA ASN A 69 -18.74 1.98 -4.81
C ASN A 69 -18.71 3.43 -5.35
N LYS A 70 -19.65 4.28 -4.93
CA LYS A 70 -19.73 5.71 -5.32
C LYS A 70 -19.66 5.93 -6.84
N LYS A 71 -20.33 5.06 -7.61
CA LYS A 71 -20.40 5.04 -9.09
C LYS A 71 -19.07 4.86 -9.83
N LYS A 72 -18.01 4.37 -9.18
CA LYS A 72 -16.75 4.01 -9.87
C LYS A 72 -16.70 2.53 -10.18
N ASP A 73 -16.11 2.17 -11.32
CA ASP A 73 -15.70 0.81 -11.75
C ASP A 73 -16.67 -0.33 -11.35
N CYS A 74 -17.98 -0.12 -11.49
CA CYS A 74 -18.97 -1.19 -11.42
C CYS A 74 -19.26 -1.69 -12.83
N LEU A 75 -19.13 -3.00 -13.06
CA LEU A 75 -19.43 -3.64 -14.33
C LEU A 75 -20.61 -4.60 -14.16
N PHE A 76 -21.50 -4.64 -15.14
CA PHE A 76 -22.72 -5.43 -15.12
C PHE A 76 -22.71 -6.38 -16.32
N PHE A 77 -22.78 -7.68 -16.07
CA PHE A 77 -22.76 -8.71 -17.10
C PHE A 77 -23.95 -9.65 -16.94
N ASP A 78 -24.64 -9.85 -18.05
CA ASP A 78 -25.70 -10.85 -18.29
C ASP A 78 -25.15 -12.09 -19.02
N GLU A 79 -23.91 -12.03 -19.50
CA GLU A 79 -23.22 -13.14 -20.18
C GLU A 79 -21.90 -13.49 -19.50
N ILE A 80 -21.72 -14.78 -19.19
CA ILE A 80 -20.52 -15.31 -18.51
C ILE A 80 -19.24 -15.06 -19.33
N GLN A 81 -19.26 -15.30 -20.64
CA GLN A 81 -18.05 -15.19 -21.47
C GLN A 81 -17.53 -13.75 -21.58
N GLN A 82 -18.43 -12.78 -21.61
CA GLN A 82 -18.08 -11.35 -21.56
C GLN A 82 -17.46 -11.01 -20.20
N CYS A 83 -18.06 -11.51 -19.11
CA CYS A 83 -17.53 -11.35 -17.77
C CYS A 83 -16.11 -11.94 -17.64
N VAL A 84 -15.89 -13.19 -18.07
CA VAL A 84 -14.57 -13.85 -18.02
C VAL A 84 -13.52 -13.08 -18.82
N SER A 85 -13.88 -12.56 -19.99
CA SER A 85 -12.97 -11.75 -20.82
C SER A 85 -12.59 -10.44 -20.12
N ALA A 86 -13.56 -9.78 -19.48
CA ALA A 86 -13.31 -8.59 -18.67
C ALA A 86 -12.44 -8.89 -17.46
N ILE A 87 -12.69 -9.99 -16.75
CA ILE A 87 -11.89 -10.45 -15.60
C ILE A 87 -10.43 -10.61 -16.02
N LYS A 88 -10.15 -11.31 -17.13
CA LYS A 88 -8.78 -11.50 -17.64
C LYS A 88 -8.07 -10.16 -17.87
N ARG A 89 -8.74 -9.20 -18.50
CA ARG A 89 -8.20 -7.85 -18.72
C ARG A 89 -7.93 -7.10 -17.42
N ILE A 90 -8.86 -7.12 -16.47
CA ILE A 90 -8.73 -6.46 -15.16
C ILE A 90 -7.57 -7.07 -14.37
N VAL A 91 -7.41 -8.39 -14.47
CA VAL A 91 -6.32 -9.15 -13.87
C VAL A 91 -4.97 -8.81 -14.49
N ASP A 92 -4.88 -8.70 -15.82
CA ASP A 92 -3.67 -8.26 -16.52
C ASP A 92 -3.29 -6.82 -16.12
N GLU A 93 -4.29 -5.97 -15.84
CA GLU A 93 -4.13 -4.63 -15.28
C GLU A 93 -3.80 -4.62 -13.77
N GLN A 94 -3.63 -5.79 -13.12
CA GLN A 94 -3.32 -5.99 -11.70
C GLN A 94 -4.32 -5.33 -10.73
N LYS A 95 -5.60 -5.24 -11.11
CA LYS A 95 -6.65 -4.64 -10.28
C LYS A 95 -7.29 -5.68 -9.35
N THR A 96 -7.79 -5.21 -8.22
CA THR A 96 -8.55 -6.05 -7.27
C THR A 96 -10.01 -6.13 -7.69
N LEU A 97 -10.61 -7.31 -7.55
CA LEU A 97 -11.94 -7.59 -8.09
C LEU A 97 -12.87 -8.14 -7.00
N LEU A 98 -14.06 -7.58 -6.90
CA LEU A 98 -15.17 -8.17 -6.16
C LEU A 98 -16.24 -8.61 -7.16
N ILE A 99 -16.55 -9.89 -7.20
CA ILE A 99 -17.63 -10.44 -8.02
C ILE A 99 -18.80 -10.72 -7.09
N VAL A 100 -19.96 -10.16 -7.44
CA VAL A 100 -21.23 -10.51 -6.86
C VAL A 100 -22.02 -11.23 -7.96
N THR A 101 -22.35 -12.49 -7.74
CA THR A 101 -23.00 -13.31 -8.77
C THR A 101 -24.24 -14.01 -8.24
N SER A 102 -25.22 -14.23 -9.12
CA SER A 102 -26.42 -14.95 -8.77
C SER A 102 -26.30 -16.47 -8.92
N ARG A 103 -27.34 -17.15 -8.46
CA ARG A 103 -27.48 -18.61 -8.45
C ARG A 103 -27.08 -19.28 -9.78
N SER A 104 -27.57 -18.77 -10.90
CA SER A 104 -27.49 -19.43 -12.21
C SER A 104 -26.08 -19.42 -12.81
N PHE A 105 -25.27 -18.41 -12.46
CA PHE A 105 -23.94 -18.23 -13.03
C PHE A 105 -22.80 -18.66 -12.11
N ALA A 106 -23.04 -18.77 -10.79
CA ALA A 106 -22.03 -19.19 -9.81
C ALA A 106 -21.37 -20.55 -10.14
N SER A 107 -22.15 -21.56 -10.54
CA SER A 107 -21.62 -22.90 -10.85
C SER A 107 -20.74 -22.95 -12.10
N GLU A 108 -20.92 -22.01 -13.03
CA GLU A 108 -20.22 -21.97 -14.31
C GLU A 108 -19.01 -21.03 -14.29
N ILE A 109 -19.08 -19.92 -13.54
CA ILE A 109 -17.98 -18.94 -13.43
C ILE A 109 -16.84 -19.45 -12.53
N LEU A 110 -17.16 -20.06 -11.38
CA LEU A 110 -16.15 -20.48 -10.39
C LEU A 110 -15.11 -21.47 -10.95
N PRO A 111 -15.48 -22.51 -11.72
CA PRO A 111 -14.50 -23.39 -12.36
C PRO A 111 -13.55 -22.68 -13.32
N GLN A 112 -14.05 -21.70 -14.08
CA GLN A 112 -13.26 -20.94 -15.04
C GLN A 112 -12.28 -19.97 -14.36
N MET A 113 -12.54 -19.63 -13.10
CA MET A 113 -11.68 -18.78 -12.28
C MET A 113 -10.56 -19.55 -11.57
N LYS A 114 -10.59 -20.89 -11.54
CA LYS A 114 -9.61 -21.73 -10.82
C LYS A 114 -8.15 -21.45 -11.23
N THR A 115 -7.94 -21.05 -12.49
CA THR A 115 -6.61 -20.81 -13.08
C THR A 115 -6.13 -19.36 -12.90
N ILE A 116 -6.97 -18.47 -12.36
CA ILE A 116 -6.69 -17.04 -12.26
C ILE A 116 -6.00 -16.76 -10.90
N LYS A 117 -4.75 -16.31 -10.94
CA LYS A 117 -3.84 -16.19 -9.77
C LYS A 117 -3.98 -14.92 -8.92
N TYR A 118 -5.11 -14.20 -8.97
CA TYR A 118 -5.22 -12.84 -8.44
C TYR A 118 -6.34 -12.65 -7.40
N ASN A 119 -6.27 -11.53 -6.64
CA ASN A 119 -7.18 -11.09 -5.58
C ASN A 119 -8.64 -10.90 -6.06
N ILE A 120 -9.33 -12.01 -6.31
CA ILE A 120 -10.75 -12.02 -6.65
C ILE A 120 -11.51 -12.54 -5.45
N SER A 121 -12.40 -11.71 -4.93
CA SER A 121 -13.40 -12.11 -3.94
C SER A 121 -14.74 -12.34 -4.61
N THR A 122 -15.49 -13.33 -4.18
CA THR A 122 -16.79 -13.69 -4.76
C THR A 122 -17.85 -13.80 -3.66
N ILE A 123 -18.96 -13.09 -3.84
CA ILE A 123 -20.16 -13.18 -3.02
C ILE A 123 -21.27 -13.76 -3.89
N ILE A 124 -21.92 -14.81 -3.39
CA ILE A 124 -23.04 -15.45 -4.08
C ILE A 124 -24.34 -14.92 -3.49
N PHE A 125 -25.19 -14.30 -4.30
CA PHE A 125 -26.52 -13.88 -3.90
C PHE A 125 -27.55 -14.88 -4.41
N CYS A 126 -28.23 -15.58 -3.50
CA CYS A 126 -29.19 -16.62 -3.87
C CYS A 126 -30.28 -16.80 -2.82
N GLU A 127 -31.49 -17.17 -3.23
CA GLU A 127 -32.63 -17.38 -2.32
C GLU A 127 -32.44 -18.55 -1.32
N ASN A 128 -31.51 -19.48 -1.57
CA ASN A 128 -31.33 -20.67 -0.75
C ASN A 128 -29.84 -21.02 -0.54
N CYS A 129 -29.30 -20.58 0.59
CA CYS A 129 -27.89 -20.76 0.97
C CYS A 129 -27.47 -22.23 1.16
N ASN A 130 -28.39 -23.11 1.57
CA ASN A 130 -28.08 -24.51 1.93
C ASN A 130 -27.58 -25.33 0.73
N LEU A 131 -28.01 -25.00 -0.49
CA LEU A 131 -27.59 -25.70 -1.70
C LEU A 131 -26.12 -25.40 -2.08
N TYR A 132 -25.56 -24.29 -1.60
CA TYR A 132 -24.28 -23.75 -2.09
C TYR A 132 -23.21 -23.63 -1.00
N PHE A 133 -23.52 -24.04 0.23
CA PHE A 133 -22.53 -24.11 1.31
C PHE A 133 -21.28 -24.92 0.90
N HIS A 134 -21.46 -25.96 0.09
CA HIS A 134 -20.35 -26.76 -0.45
C HIS A 134 -19.41 -25.97 -1.38
N PHE A 135 -19.86 -24.87 -2.01
CA PHE A 135 -18.98 -23.98 -2.77
C PHE A 135 -18.05 -23.17 -1.88
N LYS A 136 -18.51 -22.75 -0.70
CA LYS A 136 -17.66 -22.07 0.30
C LYS A 136 -16.51 -22.98 0.77
N LEU A 137 -16.77 -24.29 0.88
CA LEU A 137 -15.75 -25.29 1.21
C LEU A 137 -14.82 -25.61 0.03
N LYS A 138 -15.33 -25.54 -1.21
CA LYS A 138 -14.59 -25.93 -2.43
C LYS A 138 -13.75 -24.80 -3.02
N TRP A 139 -14.19 -23.56 -2.89
CA TRP A 139 -13.64 -22.39 -3.57
C TRP A 139 -13.24 -21.32 -2.55
N LYS A 140 -11.93 -21.16 -2.31
CA LYS A 140 -11.41 -20.22 -1.30
C LYS A 140 -11.75 -18.75 -1.57
N ASN A 141 -12.06 -18.39 -2.82
CA ASN A 141 -12.47 -17.05 -3.22
C ASN A 141 -13.96 -16.76 -2.94
N VAL A 142 -14.76 -17.74 -2.51
CA VAL A 142 -16.17 -17.53 -2.13
C VAL A 142 -16.21 -17.07 -0.68
N MET A 143 -16.39 -15.76 -0.49
CA MET A 143 -16.34 -15.11 0.82
C MET A 143 -17.65 -15.31 1.57
N ASP A 144 -18.77 -15.18 0.85
CA ASP A 144 -20.09 -15.29 1.47
C ASP A 144 -21.19 -15.74 0.52
N ILE A 145 -22.28 -16.22 1.12
CA ILE A 145 -23.50 -16.64 0.44
C ILE A 145 -24.69 -15.96 1.13
N CYS A 146 -25.27 -14.98 0.45
CA CYS A 146 -26.30 -14.11 1.02
C CYS A 146 -27.67 -14.45 0.42
N THR A 147 -28.69 -14.51 1.28
CA THR A 147 -30.10 -14.76 0.90
C THR A 147 -30.98 -13.52 1.01
N GLU A 148 -30.53 -12.53 1.77
CA GLU A 148 -31.25 -11.29 2.05
C GLU A 148 -30.42 -10.10 1.60
N TYR A 149 -31.10 -9.04 1.19
CA TYR A 149 -30.47 -7.85 0.64
C TYR A 149 -29.63 -7.08 1.67
N GLU A 150 -30.07 -6.99 2.93
CA GLU A 150 -29.27 -6.37 4.00
C GLU A 150 -27.99 -7.17 4.28
N LYS A 151 -28.09 -8.51 4.29
CA LYS A 151 -26.91 -9.37 4.43
C LYS A 151 -25.95 -9.23 3.25
N LEU A 152 -26.48 -9.10 2.03
CA LEU A 152 -25.67 -8.83 0.84
C LEU A 152 -24.92 -7.51 0.99
N ARG A 153 -25.61 -6.45 1.42
CA ARG A 153 -25.00 -5.15 1.68
C ARG A 153 -23.89 -5.24 2.72
N ASP A 154 -24.17 -5.81 3.88
CA ASP A 154 -23.19 -5.95 4.97
C ASP A 154 -21.97 -6.76 4.52
N SER A 155 -22.20 -7.83 3.75
CA SER A 155 -21.14 -8.69 3.22
C SER A 155 -20.26 -7.95 2.20
N ILE A 156 -20.87 -7.18 1.28
CA ILE A 156 -20.13 -6.34 0.34
C ILE A 156 -19.36 -5.24 1.07
N GLU A 157 -19.98 -4.54 2.03
CA GLU A 157 -19.32 -3.47 2.78
C GLU A 157 -18.13 -4.02 3.57
N LYS A 158 -18.29 -5.16 4.27
CA LYS A 158 -17.23 -5.87 4.97
C LYS A 158 -16.10 -6.30 4.02
N GLU A 159 -16.45 -6.89 2.89
CA GLU A 159 -15.47 -7.38 1.91
C GLU A 159 -14.74 -6.22 1.23
N LEU A 160 -15.40 -5.09 0.98
CA LEU A 160 -14.74 -3.90 0.47
C LEU A 160 -13.80 -3.28 1.49
N VAL A 161 -14.14 -3.30 2.79
CA VAL A 161 -13.21 -2.90 3.85
C VAL A 161 -11.98 -3.82 3.82
N TYR A 162 -12.19 -5.14 3.74
CA TYR A 162 -11.11 -6.12 3.60
C TYR A 162 -10.24 -5.87 2.34
N LEU A 163 -10.84 -5.77 1.15
CA LEU A 163 -10.12 -5.55 -0.10
C LEU A 163 -9.41 -4.19 -0.12
N LYS A 164 -10.01 -3.13 0.43
CA LYS A 164 -9.35 -1.82 0.60
C LYS A 164 -8.16 -1.94 1.55
N SER A 165 -8.34 -2.62 2.67
CA SER A 165 -7.27 -2.85 3.64
C SER A 165 -6.11 -3.65 3.01
N ASN A 166 -6.41 -4.63 2.15
CA ASN A 166 -5.43 -5.41 1.41
C ASN A 166 -4.76 -4.64 0.25
N LEU A 167 -5.47 -3.74 -0.42
CA LEU A 167 -4.88 -2.82 -1.41
C LEU A 167 -3.93 -1.81 -0.74
N LEU A 168 -4.24 -1.41 0.49
CA LEU A 168 -3.41 -0.55 1.32
C LEU A 168 -2.22 -1.34 1.91
N ASN A 169 -2.40 -2.65 2.18
CA ASN A 169 -1.38 -3.61 2.60
C ASN A 169 -0.82 -4.36 1.37
N SER A 170 0.04 -3.71 0.59
CA SER A 170 0.72 -4.37 -0.55
C SER A 170 1.33 -5.71 -0.11
N PRO A 171 1.30 -6.76 -0.96
CA PRO A 171 1.89 -8.07 -0.65
C PRO A 171 3.38 -8.03 -0.34
N SER A 172 4.08 -6.93 -0.66
CA SER A 172 5.52 -6.85 -0.44
C SER A 172 5.83 -6.31 0.95
N LEU A 173 6.73 -7.00 1.65
CA LEU A 173 7.39 -6.51 2.86
C LEU A 173 8.39 -5.37 2.59
N LYS A 174 8.27 -4.64 1.47
CA LYS A 174 9.11 -3.45 1.18
C LYS A 174 9.10 -2.41 2.30
N LEU A 175 8.10 -2.45 3.19
CA LEU A 175 8.11 -1.63 4.38
C LEU A 175 9.19 -2.07 5.39
N MET A 176 9.48 -3.37 5.53
CA MET A 176 10.43 -3.92 6.50
C MET A 176 11.71 -4.40 5.82
N ARG A 177 12.84 -3.80 6.20
CA ARG A 177 14.14 -4.10 5.59
C ARG A 177 15.09 -4.80 6.54
N PRO A 178 15.72 -5.90 6.10
CA PRO A 178 16.75 -6.57 6.88
C PRO A 178 17.95 -5.65 7.14
N LEU A 179 18.53 -5.75 8.33
CA LEU A 179 19.76 -5.11 8.77
C LEU A 179 20.78 -6.23 9.04
N ASN A 180 21.27 -6.86 7.97
CA ASN A 180 21.98 -8.14 8.06
C ASN A 180 23.51 -8.01 8.06
N SER A 181 24.07 -6.80 7.89
CA SER A 181 25.52 -6.65 7.77
C SER A 181 26.06 -5.30 8.25
N SER A 182 27.36 -5.23 8.53
CA SER A 182 28.08 -3.96 8.66
C SER A 182 27.93 -3.04 7.45
N ASN A 183 27.63 -3.61 6.27
CA ASN A 183 27.39 -2.89 5.03
C ASN A 183 26.01 -2.20 4.98
N ASP A 184 25.01 -2.66 5.75
CA ASP A 184 23.69 -2.00 5.82
C ASP A 184 23.73 -0.68 6.62
N PHE A 185 24.80 -0.49 7.39
CA PHE A 185 25.15 0.79 8.03
C PHE A 185 26.18 1.58 7.22
N SER A 186 26.59 1.06 6.05
CA SER A 186 27.44 1.80 5.14
C SER A 186 26.62 2.86 4.42
N ILE A 187 27.31 3.91 4.00
CA ILE A 187 26.75 5.03 3.25
C ILE A 187 26.00 4.60 1.98
N ASN A 188 26.33 3.42 1.45
CA ASN A 188 25.79 2.90 0.20
C ASN A 188 24.59 1.95 0.41
N SER A 189 24.18 1.69 1.65
CA SER A 189 23.01 0.85 1.88
C SER A 189 21.74 1.61 1.51
N THR A 190 20.78 0.87 0.97
CA THR A 190 19.49 1.44 0.58
C THR A 190 18.72 1.92 1.82
N TYR A 191 18.80 1.21 2.95
CA TYR A 191 18.20 1.65 4.22
C TYR A 191 18.79 2.98 4.70
N PHE A 192 20.12 3.08 4.76
CA PHE A 192 20.79 4.31 5.18
C PHE A 192 20.45 5.49 4.27
N SER A 193 20.36 5.23 2.96
CA SER A 193 19.96 6.24 1.96
C SER A 193 18.57 6.81 2.27
N TYR A 194 17.60 5.97 2.65
CA TYR A 194 16.27 6.46 3.06
C TYR A 194 16.28 7.16 4.41
N GLY A 195 17.00 6.62 5.40
CA GLY A 195 17.16 7.28 6.71
C GLY A 195 17.72 8.70 6.57
N VAL A 196 18.77 8.87 5.75
CA VAL A 196 19.33 10.19 5.42
C VAL A 196 18.32 11.05 4.67
N TYR A 197 17.59 10.48 3.71
CA TYR A 197 16.63 11.23 2.93
C TYR A 197 15.44 11.76 3.76
N ILE A 198 14.91 10.95 4.69
CA ILE A 198 13.89 11.38 5.66
C ILE A 198 14.44 12.52 6.51
N GLU A 199 15.68 12.39 6.98
CA GLU A 199 16.31 13.42 7.80
C GLU A 199 16.55 14.73 7.02
N LEU A 200 16.87 14.64 5.73
CA LEU A 200 16.95 15.80 4.84
C LEU A 200 15.58 16.45 4.66
N ILE A 201 14.53 15.66 4.43
CA ILE A 201 13.14 16.14 4.35
C ILE A 201 12.75 16.91 5.61
N LYS A 202 13.08 16.38 6.80
CA LYS A 202 12.77 17.03 8.09
C LYS A 202 13.43 18.40 8.24
N GLN A 203 14.55 18.64 7.57
CA GLN A 203 15.31 19.90 7.60
C GLN A 203 14.91 20.90 6.49
N MET A 204 14.15 20.46 5.48
CA MET A 204 13.74 21.35 4.40
C MET A 204 12.79 22.44 4.92
N PRO A 205 12.87 23.67 4.36
CA PRO A 205 11.96 24.73 4.73
C PRO A 205 10.49 24.35 4.46
N GLN A 206 9.70 24.37 5.51
CA GLN A 206 8.25 24.21 5.49
C GLN A 206 7.62 25.50 4.96
N THR A 207 7.24 25.52 3.68
CA THR A 207 6.69 26.73 3.04
C THR A 207 5.22 26.56 2.67
N LYS A 208 4.45 27.66 2.70
CA LYS A 208 3.07 27.66 2.16
C LYS A 208 3.02 27.21 0.70
N ILE A 209 4.06 27.53 -0.09
CA ILE A 209 4.19 27.11 -1.49
C ILE A 209 4.23 25.59 -1.62
N SER A 210 5.03 24.92 -0.79
CA SER A 210 5.14 23.46 -0.84
C SER A 210 3.85 22.75 -0.41
N MET A 211 3.16 23.28 0.60
CA MET A 211 1.83 22.80 0.99
C MET A 211 0.81 22.97 -0.15
N ASN A 212 0.77 24.14 -0.79
CA ASN A 212 -0.14 24.40 -1.91
C ASN A 212 0.13 23.49 -3.12
N ASN A 213 1.41 23.19 -3.41
CA ASN A 213 1.78 22.25 -4.46
C ASN A 213 1.30 20.83 -4.15
N MET A 214 1.43 20.38 -2.90
CA MET A 214 0.89 19.10 -2.44
C MET A 214 -0.63 19.04 -2.64
N LEU A 215 -1.36 20.07 -2.19
CA LEU A 215 -2.83 20.11 -2.33
C LEU A 215 -3.28 20.18 -3.78
N LYS A 216 -2.61 20.98 -4.62
CA LYS A 216 -2.89 21.02 -6.06
C LYS A 216 -2.74 19.63 -6.68
N ARG A 217 -1.66 18.92 -6.35
CA ARG A 217 -1.44 17.58 -6.88
C ARG A 217 -2.49 16.58 -6.38
N CYS A 218 -2.93 16.70 -5.13
CA CYS A 218 -4.02 15.88 -4.59
C CYS A 218 -5.35 16.17 -5.32
N ARG A 219 -5.66 17.44 -5.62
CA ARG A 219 -6.86 17.81 -6.40
C ARG A 219 -6.83 17.22 -7.80
N ASP A 220 -5.70 17.34 -8.50
CA ASP A 220 -5.53 16.77 -9.84
C ASP A 220 -5.73 15.24 -9.80
N TYR A 221 -5.24 14.60 -8.76
CA TYR A 221 -5.33 13.15 -8.56
C TYR A 221 -6.77 12.70 -8.24
N TYR A 222 -7.47 13.41 -7.34
CA TYR A 222 -8.83 13.10 -6.91
C TYR A 222 -9.92 13.87 -7.67
N ARG A 223 -9.61 14.39 -8.87
CA ARG A 223 -10.51 15.29 -9.62
C ARG A 223 -11.93 14.75 -9.82
N ASP A 224 -12.08 13.43 -9.93
CA ASP A 224 -13.36 12.73 -10.12
C ASP A 224 -13.91 12.12 -8.82
N ASN A 225 -13.39 12.52 -7.65
CA ASN A 225 -13.85 12.07 -6.34
C ASN A 225 -14.25 13.27 -5.47
N LYS A 226 -15.52 13.69 -5.60
CA LYS A 226 -16.06 14.87 -4.91
C LYS A 226 -15.82 14.85 -3.40
N GLN A 227 -16.00 13.70 -2.74
CA GLN A 227 -15.79 13.57 -1.30
C GLN A 227 -14.32 13.80 -0.92
N GLN A 228 -13.38 13.24 -1.69
CA GLN A 228 -11.95 13.46 -1.42
C GLN A 228 -11.55 14.90 -1.71
N ILE A 229 -12.12 15.53 -2.74
CA ILE A 229 -11.94 16.98 -2.99
C ILE A 229 -12.44 17.81 -1.81
N GLU A 230 -13.63 17.52 -1.27
CA GLU A 230 -14.15 18.19 -0.07
C GLU A 230 -13.20 18.03 1.13
N MET A 231 -12.67 16.83 1.36
CA MET A 231 -11.66 16.58 2.41
C MET A 231 -10.34 17.33 2.17
N ILE A 232 -9.90 17.48 0.91
CA ILE A 232 -8.71 18.26 0.56
C ILE A 232 -8.92 19.75 0.83
N GLU A 233 -10.12 20.28 0.53
CA GLU A 233 -10.47 21.66 0.84
C GLU A 233 -10.60 21.91 2.35
N GLU A 234 -11.18 20.96 3.09
CA GLU A 234 -11.24 21.00 4.55
C GLU A 234 -9.82 21.02 5.13
N PHE A 235 -8.97 20.08 4.72
CA PHE A 235 -7.57 20.04 5.13
C PHE A 235 -6.85 21.35 4.86
N GLY A 236 -6.99 21.91 3.64
CA GLY A 236 -6.34 23.18 3.28
C GLY A 236 -6.74 24.38 4.15
N LYS A 237 -7.90 24.31 4.82
CA LYS A 237 -8.42 25.37 5.69
C LYS A 237 -8.14 25.15 7.17
N THR A 238 -8.19 23.90 7.64
CA THR A 238 -8.19 23.58 9.09
C THR A 238 -6.93 22.87 9.56
N TYR A 239 -6.06 22.42 8.64
CA TYR A 239 -4.81 21.75 9.01
C TYR A 239 -3.85 22.65 9.77
N THR A 240 -3.26 22.09 10.82
CA THR A 240 -2.13 22.66 11.56
C THR A 240 -1.15 21.54 11.88
N SER A 241 0.12 21.85 12.14
CA SER A 241 1.12 20.83 12.53
C SER A 241 0.72 20.03 13.78
N ASN A 242 -0.15 20.59 14.63
CA ASN A 242 -0.59 19.98 15.89
C ASN A 242 -1.77 19.00 15.71
N ASN A 243 -2.36 18.89 14.52
CA ASN A 243 -3.44 17.94 14.22
C ASN A 243 -3.08 16.98 13.07
N ALA A 244 -1.78 16.79 12.81
CA ALA A 244 -1.29 15.88 11.78
C ALA A 244 -1.71 14.43 12.02
N ILE A 245 -1.67 13.94 13.26
CA ILE A 245 -2.15 12.61 13.66
C ILE A 245 -3.65 12.49 13.39
N ASP A 246 -4.47 13.48 13.77
CA ASP A 246 -5.93 13.45 13.52
C ASP A 246 -6.23 13.28 12.03
N TRP A 247 -5.48 13.98 11.17
CA TRP A 247 -5.60 13.87 9.71
C TRP A 247 -5.05 12.56 9.14
N TYR A 248 -4.08 11.94 9.82
CA TYR A 248 -3.51 10.65 9.42
C TYR A 248 -4.49 9.53 9.70
N VAL A 249 -5.19 9.58 10.84
CA VAL A 249 -6.09 8.52 11.29
C VAL A 249 -7.50 8.69 10.73
N LYS A 250 -7.92 9.92 10.42
CA LYS A 250 -9.16 10.17 9.66
C LYS A 250 -9.10 9.44 8.32
N GLU A 251 -10.21 8.80 7.92
CA GLU A 251 -10.37 8.15 6.61
C GLU A 251 -10.31 9.18 5.48
N SER A 252 -9.10 9.65 5.17
CA SER A 252 -8.79 10.77 4.29
C SER A 252 -7.78 10.37 3.23
N PHE A 253 -7.54 11.27 2.27
CA PHE A 253 -6.54 11.07 1.24
C PHE A 253 -5.11 10.91 1.79
N LEU A 254 -4.81 11.45 2.98
CA LEU A 254 -3.44 11.53 3.49
C LEU A 254 -2.89 10.17 3.90
N TYR A 255 -3.64 9.43 4.72
CA TYR A 255 -3.28 8.07 5.11
C TYR A 255 -2.88 7.22 3.88
N LYS A 256 -3.73 7.27 2.86
CA LYS A 256 -3.58 6.48 1.64
C LYS A 256 -2.35 6.88 0.83
N VAL A 257 -2.21 8.17 0.53
CA VAL A 257 -1.14 8.64 -0.35
C VAL A 257 0.21 8.59 0.34
N VAL A 258 0.27 8.91 1.64
CA VAL A 258 1.52 8.84 2.43
C VAL A 258 1.99 7.40 2.57
N ASN A 259 1.11 6.46 2.95
CA ASN A 259 1.50 5.05 3.06
C ASN A 259 1.82 4.44 1.69
N ARG A 260 1.16 4.86 0.60
CA ARG A 260 1.58 4.48 -0.75
C ARG A 260 2.99 4.96 -1.05
N ALA A 261 3.28 6.22 -0.78
CA ALA A 261 4.58 6.83 -1.10
C ALA A 261 5.72 5.99 -0.52
N PHE A 262 5.63 5.61 0.76
CA PHE A 262 6.63 4.76 1.41
C PHE A 262 6.69 3.35 0.83
N ARG A 263 5.53 2.72 0.57
CA ARG A 263 5.46 1.36 -0.02
C ARG A 263 6.08 1.28 -1.42
N THR A 264 5.87 2.28 -2.25
CA THR A 264 6.42 2.33 -3.62
C THR A 264 7.83 2.90 -3.66
N GLU A 265 8.38 3.34 -2.52
CA GLU A 265 9.67 4.01 -2.43
C GLU A 265 9.78 5.22 -3.38
N ASP A 266 8.64 5.89 -3.62
CA ASP A 266 8.55 7.01 -4.55
C ASP A 266 9.05 8.28 -3.87
N ILE A 267 10.35 8.50 -3.98
CA ILE A 267 11.07 9.66 -3.43
C ILE A 267 10.43 10.99 -3.87
N ILE A 268 9.77 11.04 -5.03
CA ILE A 268 9.14 12.28 -5.52
C ILE A 268 7.84 12.55 -4.75
N LEU A 269 7.07 11.51 -4.45
CA LEU A 269 5.95 11.62 -3.51
C LEU A 269 6.41 11.97 -2.10
N TRP A 270 7.52 11.40 -1.63
CA TRP A 270 8.06 11.74 -0.30
C TRP A 270 8.40 13.23 -0.23
N TYR A 271 9.07 13.76 -1.26
CA TYR A 271 9.35 15.19 -1.36
C TYR A 271 8.07 16.03 -1.43
N LEU A 272 7.06 15.60 -2.20
CA LEU A 272 5.81 16.33 -2.34
C LEU A 272 5.05 16.45 -1.01
N PHE A 273 5.00 15.36 -0.24
CA PHE A 273 4.31 15.28 1.06
C PHE A 273 5.22 15.61 2.26
N ARG A 274 6.44 16.08 2.01
CA ARG A 274 7.48 16.31 3.03
C ARG A 274 7.01 17.16 4.20
N ASN A 275 6.16 18.16 3.94
CA ASN A 275 5.66 19.06 4.97
C ASN A 275 4.85 18.30 6.01
N TYR A 276 3.83 17.59 5.51
CA TYR A 276 2.93 16.78 6.32
C TYR A 276 3.65 15.60 6.99
N ILE A 277 4.52 14.89 6.27
CA ILE A 277 5.33 13.79 6.83
C ILE A 277 6.17 14.26 8.01
N THR A 278 6.81 15.43 7.88
CA THR A 278 7.64 16.01 8.94
C THR A 278 6.79 16.43 10.14
N ASP A 279 5.64 17.06 9.92
CA ASP A 279 4.73 17.46 11.01
C ASP A 279 4.20 16.23 11.75
N LEU A 280 3.82 15.18 11.02
CA LEU A 280 3.38 13.91 11.60
C LEU A 280 4.47 13.25 12.45
N CYS A 281 5.73 13.23 11.97
CA CYS A 281 6.85 12.74 12.77
C CYS A 281 7.01 13.52 14.07
N LYS A 282 6.99 14.85 13.99
CA LYS A 282 7.18 15.73 15.15
C LYS A 282 6.06 15.56 16.16
N GLN A 283 4.82 15.45 15.69
CA GLN A 283 3.68 15.22 16.56
C GLN A 283 3.77 13.83 17.22
N LEU A 284 4.13 12.77 16.48
CA LEU A 284 4.36 11.45 17.07
C LEU A 284 5.47 11.47 18.13
N GLU A 285 6.59 12.13 17.86
CA GLU A 285 7.69 12.31 18.81
C GLU A 285 7.26 13.07 20.08
N GLN A 286 6.45 14.11 19.93
CA GLN A 286 5.90 14.86 21.08
C GLN A 286 4.96 13.99 21.90
N VAL A 287 3.97 13.39 21.24
CA VAL A 287 2.93 12.59 21.87
C VAL A 287 3.52 11.34 22.53
N HIS A 288 4.58 10.77 21.94
CA HIS A 288 5.34 9.66 22.52
C HIS A 288 6.03 10.04 23.83
N LYS A 289 6.55 11.26 23.96
CA LYS A 289 7.15 11.75 25.21
C LYS A 289 6.10 12.00 26.29
N GLU A 290 4.90 12.40 25.88
CA GLU A 290 3.79 12.70 26.79
C GLU A 290 3.10 11.42 27.29
N GLN A 291 3.03 10.36 26.46
CA GLN A 291 2.51 9.08 26.89
C GLN A 291 3.57 8.37 27.78
N ASN A 292 3.21 8.06 29.03
CA ASN A 292 4.09 7.34 29.94
C ASN A 292 3.84 5.82 29.83
N ILE A 293 4.16 5.21 28.68
CA ILE A 293 3.97 3.78 28.48
C ILE A 293 5.20 3.03 29.03
N GLN A 294 5.13 2.64 30.30
CA GLN A 294 6.17 1.85 30.98
C GLN A 294 5.82 0.35 31.07
N THR A 295 4.91 -0.13 30.23
CA THR A 295 4.41 -1.49 30.30
C THR A 295 4.75 -2.27 29.05
N ASN A 296 4.87 -3.59 29.21
CA ASN A 296 5.01 -4.50 28.09
C ASN A 296 3.70 -4.54 27.31
N LEU A 297 3.75 -4.15 26.05
CA LEU A 297 2.63 -4.25 25.12
C LEU A 297 2.83 -5.45 24.20
N LYS A 298 1.72 -6.12 23.89
CA LYS A 298 1.65 -7.08 22.79
C LYS A 298 0.75 -6.48 21.71
N LEU A 299 1.31 -6.32 20.52
CA LEU A 299 0.68 -5.69 19.38
C LEU A 299 0.61 -6.68 18.22
N TYR A 300 -0.37 -6.48 17.35
CA TYR A 300 -0.67 -7.37 16.25
C TYR A 300 -0.79 -6.60 14.95
N ARG A 301 -0.28 -7.18 13.86
CA ARG A 301 -0.52 -6.68 12.50
C ARG A 301 -0.77 -7.84 11.57
N GLY A 302 -1.95 -7.89 10.99
CA GLY A 302 -2.30 -8.89 9.98
C GLY A 302 -1.89 -8.47 8.57
N GLN A 303 -1.50 -9.45 7.76
CA GLN A 303 -1.23 -9.26 6.33
C GLN A 303 -1.69 -10.50 5.55
N SER A 304 -2.69 -10.31 4.69
CA SER A 304 -3.30 -11.39 3.89
C SER A 304 -2.35 -12.06 2.90
N CYS A 305 -1.29 -11.38 2.48
CA CYS A 305 -0.40 -11.88 1.46
C CYS A 305 1.05 -11.40 1.68
N ILE A 306 1.97 -12.36 1.80
CA ILE A 306 3.40 -12.19 1.52
C ILE A 306 3.83 -13.28 0.54
N SER A 307 4.87 -13.04 -0.27
CA SER A 307 5.37 -14.10 -1.13
C SER A 307 6.02 -15.22 -0.31
N THR A 308 5.97 -16.46 -0.82
CA THR A 308 6.65 -17.59 -0.19
C THR A 308 8.16 -17.33 -0.08
N ASP A 309 8.77 -16.72 -1.09
CA ASP A 309 10.19 -16.35 -1.07
C ASP A 309 10.51 -15.35 0.06
N GLU A 310 9.67 -14.35 0.27
CA GLU A 310 9.81 -13.41 1.39
C GLU A 310 9.64 -14.11 2.74
N LEU A 311 8.69 -15.04 2.88
CA LEU A 311 8.51 -15.80 4.11
C LEU A 311 9.74 -16.67 4.42
N GLU A 312 10.25 -17.40 3.42
CA GLU A 312 11.45 -18.22 3.58
C GLU A 312 12.68 -17.35 3.87
N TYR A 313 12.76 -16.16 3.26
CA TYR A 313 13.77 -15.18 3.62
C TYR A 313 13.68 -14.78 5.09
N LEU A 314 12.49 -14.43 5.61
CA LEU A 314 12.32 -14.12 7.03
C LEU A 314 12.71 -15.29 7.94
N LYS A 315 12.33 -16.53 7.58
CA LYS A 315 12.71 -17.75 8.33
C LYS A 315 14.22 -17.95 8.37
N SER A 316 14.91 -17.69 7.27
CA SER A 316 16.38 -17.77 7.22
C SER A 316 17.09 -16.68 8.03
N ASN A 317 16.37 -15.63 8.45
CA ASN A 317 16.88 -14.48 9.21
C ASN A 317 16.25 -14.36 10.61
N ILE A 318 15.82 -15.47 11.21
CA ILE A 318 15.43 -15.50 12.62
C ILE A 318 16.63 -15.04 13.48
N GLY A 319 16.37 -14.15 14.43
CA GLY A 319 17.40 -13.44 15.21
C GLY A 319 17.93 -12.17 14.53
N GLY A 320 17.59 -11.93 13.26
CA GLY A 320 17.95 -10.73 12.50
C GLY A 320 17.12 -9.51 12.87
N LEU A 321 17.64 -8.34 12.51
CA LEU A 321 17.00 -7.04 12.72
C LEU A 321 16.35 -6.53 11.44
N PHE A 322 15.19 -5.89 11.57
CA PHE A 322 14.42 -5.35 10.47
C PHE A 322 13.95 -3.93 10.81
N ALA A 323 14.06 -3.00 9.87
CA ALA A 323 13.62 -1.62 10.05
C ALA A 323 12.47 -1.24 9.14
N THR A 324 11.56 -0.38 9.60
CA THR A 324 10.45 0.13 8.79
C THR A 324 10.84 1.36 7.97
N ASN A 325 10.53 1.38 6.66
CA ASN A 325 10.77 2.55 5.81
C ASN A 325 9.69 3.65 5.96
N GLY A 326 8.53 3.29 6.51
CA GLY A 326 7.39 4.17 6.69
C GLY A 326 6.77 3.98 8.08
N PHE A 327 5.64 4.65 8.31
CA PHE A 327 4.84 4.42 9.50
C PHE A 327 4.29 2.99 9.52
N LEU A 328 4.30 2.35 10.68
CA LEU A 328 3.80 0.99 10.86
C LEU A 328 2.62 1.01 11.83
N SER A 329 1.42 0.78 11.29
CA SER A 329 0.20 0.64 12.07
C SER A 329 0.06 -0.78 12.61
N THR A 330 -0.33 -0.87 13.88
CA THR A 330 -0.54 -2.13 14.62
C THR A 330 -1.75 -1.98 15.54
N SER A 331 -2.34 -3.08 15.99
CA SER A 331 -3.47 -3.07 16.92
C SER A 331 -3.14 -3.80 18.22
N LYS A 332 -3.67 -3.33 19.35
CA LYS A 332 -3.68 -4.07 20.62
C LYS A 332 -4.66 -5.26 20.57
N ASP A 333 -5.64 -5.21 19.67
CA ASP A 333 -6.67 -6.25 19.52
C ASP A 333 -6.30 -7.24 18.42
N PHE A 334 -6.20 -8.52 18.80
CA PHE A 334 -5.94 -9.61 17.86
C PHE A 334 -7.06 -9.76 16.82
N ILE A 335 -8.33 -9.58 17.18
CA ILE A 335 -9.47 -9.76 16.28
C ILE A 335 -9.40 -8.74 15.13
N ILE A 336 -8.95 -7.53 15.45
CA ILE A 336 -8.76 -6.47 14.46
C ILE A 336 -7.63 -6.84 13.51
N ALA A 337 -6.49 -7.31 14.03
CA ALA A 337 -5.40 -7.81 13.20
C ALA A 337 -5.81 -9.03 12.35
N GLU A 338 -6.61 -9.94 12.89
CA GLU A 338 -7.15 -11.11 12.20
C GLU A 338 -8.00 -10.72 10.99
N SER A 339 -8.79 -9.65 11.11
CA SER A 339 -9.61 -9.15 10.00
C SER A 339 -8.81 -8.81 8.74
N PHE A 340 -7.50 -8.55 8.84
CA PHE A 340 -6.63 -8.24 7.70
C PHE A 340 -6.07 -9.48 6.98
N PHE A 341 -6.25 -10.70 7.50
CA PHE A 341 -5.89 -11.95 6.82
C PHE A 341 -6.99 -13.01 6.82
N GLY A 342 -8.11 -12.78 7.50
CA GLY A 342 -9.24 -13.69 7.52
C GLY A 342 -9.76 -14.00 6.10
N GLY A 343 -9.75 -15.28 5.73
CA GLY A 343 -10.17 -15.73 4.39
C GLY A 343 -9.09 -15.63 3.30
N ALA A 344 -7.87 -15.20 3.64
CA ALA A 344 -6.77 -15.16 2.68
C ALA A 344 -6.34 -16.57 2.23
N ALA A 345 -6.03 -16.71 0.94
CA ALA A 345 -5.61 -17.98 0.38
C ALA A 345 -4.16 -18.30 0.75
N ASN A 346 -3.96 -19.31 1.60
CA ASN A 346 -2.66 -19.96 1.74
C ASN A 346 -2.39 -20.83 0.50
N THR A 347 -1.46 -20.38 -0.35
CA THR A 347 -1.08 -21.02 -1.62
C THR A 347 0.43 -21.25 -1.68
N ASP A 348 0.92 -21.91 -2.72
CA ASP A 348 2.36 -22.16 -2.87
C ASP A 348 3.19 -20.89 -3.11
N HIS A 349 2.56 -19.80 -3.55
CA HIS A 349 3.26 -18.54 -3.88
C HIS A 349 2.98 -17.42 -2.89
N VAL A 350 1.86 -17.48 -2.18
CA VAL A 350 1.39 -16.42 -1.29
C VAL A 350 0.92 -17.03 0.02
N LYS A 351 1.39 -16.45 1.12
CA LYS A 351 1.13 -16.89 2.48
C LYS A 351 0.48 -15.75 3.29
N PRO A 352 -0.62 -16.01 4.02
CA PRO A 352 -1.10 -15.06 5.01
C PRO A 352 -0.20 -15.10 6.25
N VAL A 353 0.03 -13.94 6.84
CA VAL A 353 0.85 -13.80 8.05
C VAL A 353 0.21 -12.87 9.07
N ILE A 354 0.57 -13.09 10.34
CA ILE A 354 0.34 -12.14 11.42
C ILE A 354 1.67 -11.86 12.12
N PHE A 355 1.99 -10.59 12.28
CA PHE A 355 3.10 -10.13 13.09
C PHE A 355 2.63 -9.99 14.54
N GLU A 356 3.23 -10.74 15.44
CA GLU A 356 3.09 -10.56 16.88
C GLU A 356 4.30 -9.75 17.38
N ILE A 357 4.06 -8.51 17.78
CA ILE A 357 5.13 -7.58 18.14
C ILE A 357 5.08 -7.34 19.65
N THR A 358 6.16 -7.70 20.34
CA THR A 358 6.36 -7.34 21.75
C THR A 358 7.08 -6.01 21.86
N VAL A 359 6.58 -5.13 22.73
CA VAL A 359 7.15 -3.81 22.98
C VAL A 359 7.39 -3.68 24.47
N ASP A 360 8.65 -3.53 24.85
CA ASP A 360 9.05 -3.23 26.23
C ASP A 360 9.35 -1.74 26.33
N GLY A 361 8.32 -0.94 26.62
CA GLY A 361 8.41 0.52 26.61
C GLY A 361 9.44 1.07 27.60
N SER A 362 9.77 0.32 28.66
CA SER A 362 10.81 0.72 29.64
C SER A 362 12.23 0.58 29.09
N ASN A 363 12.44 -0.25 28.08
CA ASN A 363 13.74 -0.53 27.49
C ASN A 363 13.96 0.17 26.12
N LEU A 364 12.95 0.89 25.62
CA LEU A 364 13.03 1.67 24.38
C LEU A 364 13.19 3.16 24.68
N GLN A 365 14.26 3.75 24.16
CA GLN A 365 14.60 5.16 24.28
C GLN A 365 14.43 5.93 22.95
N ASN A 366 14.67 5.26 21.82
CA ASN A 366 14.70 5.87 20.49
C ASN A 366 13.52 5.47 19.61
N THR A 367 12.96 4.26 19.79
CA THR A 367 11.80 3.81 19.03
C THR A 367 10.55 4.58 19.43
N ILE A 368 10.05 5.40 18.51
CA ILE A 368 8.86 6.21 18.68
C ILE A 368 7.64 5.42 18.22
N PHE A 369 6.69 5.19 19.13
CA PHE A 369 5.38 4.62 18.86
C PHE A 369 4.33 5.42 19.61
N VAL A 370 3.08 5.47 19.16
CA VAL A 370 2.01 6.22 19.83
C VAL A 370 0.73 5.41 19.86
N ASP A 371 0.09 5.32 21.02
CA ASP A 371 -1.30 4.87 21.11
C ASP A 371 -2.21 5.98 20.56
N ILE A 372 -2.75 5.74 19.37
CA ILE A 372 -3.54 6.72 18.63
C ILE A 372 -5.05 6.54 18.78
N GLU A 373 -5.49 5.61 19.63
CA GLU A 373 -6.91 5.40 19.94
C GLU A 373 -7.60 6.70 20.37
N ARG A 374 -6.92 7.54 21.14
CA ARG A 374 -7.44 8.85 21.60
C ARG A 374 -7.67 9.89 20.51
N PHE A 375 -7.06 9.73 19.33
CA PHE A 375 -7.26 10.64 18.19
C PHE A 375 -8.40 10.17 17.28
N ASN A 376 -8.96 8.98 17.55
CA ASN A 376 -9.96 8.35 16.72
C ASN A 376 -11.24 8.04 17.52
N VAL A 377 -12.13 9.03 17.62
CA VAL A 377 -13.39 8.88 18.37
C VAL A 377 -14.37 7.92 17.68
N MET A 378 -14.18 7.61 16.40
CA MET A 378 -15.11 6.77 15.62
C MET A 378 -14.73 5.29 15.52
N TYR A 379 -13.46 4.92 15.66
CA TYR A 379 -13.03 3.53 15.45
C TYR A 379 -12.31 2.95 16.67
N LEU A 380 -12.87 1.84 17.18
CA LEU A 380 -12.32 1.03 18.27
C LEU A 380 -11.16 0.13 17.77
N GLU A 381 -10.21 0.69 17.01
CA GLU A 381 -9.11 -0.10 16.41
C GLU A 381 -7.96 -0.40 17.38
N ALA A 382 -8.00 0.21 18.58
CA ALA A 382 -6.98 0.04 19.61
C ALA A 382 -5.56 0.21 19.02
N GLU A 383 -5.43 1.18 18.10
CA GLU A 383 -4.30 1.30 17.18
C GLU A 383 -3.08 1.93 17.85
N VAL A 384 -1.92 1.31 17.63
CA VAL A 384 -0.61 1.83 17.99
C VAL A 384 0.20 2.05 16.72
N LEU A 385 0.62 3.29 16.49
CA LEU A 385 1.36 3.72 15.30
C LEU A 385 2.84 3.90 15.62
N PHE A 386 3.69 3.14 14.96
CA PHE A 386 5.14 3.32 15.00
C PHE A 386 5.58 4.36 13.98
N ASN A 387 6.56 5.18 14.39
CA ASN A 387 7.23 6.11 13.51
C ASN A 387 8.12 5.37 12.50
N MET A 388 8.56 6.11 11.48
CA MET A 388 9.51 5.61 10.48
C MET A 388 10.84 5.20 11.13
N ASN A 389 11.54 4.27 10.49
CA ASN A 389 12.82 3.70 10.92
C ASN A 389 12.75 2.97 12.28
N SER A 390 11.57 2.53 12.70
CA SER A 390 11.43 1.66 13.88
C SER A 390 12.07 0.31 13.59
N ILE A 391 12.82 -0.23 14.56
CA ILE A 391 13.58 -1.47 14.42
C ILE A 391 12.94 -2.59 15.23
N PHE A 392 12.91 -3.78 14.63
CA PHE A 392 12.31 -4.99 15.17
C PHE A 392 13.26 -6.16 14.99
N LYS A 393 13.39 -7.01 16.00
CA LYS A 393 14.11 -8.28 15.92
C LYS A 393 13.13 -9.40 15.67
N ILE A 394 13.40 -10.29 14.72
CA ILE A 394 12.61 -11.51 14.54
C ILE A 394 13.05 -12.51 15.60
N GLU A 395 12.12 -12.97 16.44
CA GLU A 395 12.41 -13.94 17.49
C GLU A 395 12.10 -15.36 17.03
N ASN A 396 10.98 -15.54 16.32
CA ASN A 396 10.54 -16.86 15.87
C ASN A 396 9.52 -16.73 14.72
N ILE A 397 9.41 -17.78 13.90
CA ILE A 397 8.37 -17.89 12.87
C ILE A 397 7.84 -19.32 12.86
N TYR A 398 6.54 -19.48 12.97
CA TYR A 398 5.88 -20.79 12.92
C TYR A 398 4.52 -20.71 12.23
N TYR A 399 3.97 -21.87 11.87
CA TYR A 399 2.65 -21.95 11.28
C TYR A 399 1.62 -22.31 12.36
N ASN A 400 0.50 -21.59 12.40
CA ASN A 400 -0.63 -21.90 13.27
C ASN A 400 -1.71 -22.60 12.44
N GLU A 401 -1.90 -23.88 12.70
CA GLU A 401 -2.85 -24.71 11.96
C GLU A 401 -4.31 -24.28 12.19
N ASN A 402 -4.66 -23.84 13.40
CA ASN A 402 -6.04 -23.45 13.73
C ASN A 402 -6.48 -22.19 12.99
N LEU A 403 -5.55 -21.25 12.79
CA LEU A 403 -5.78 -19.98 12.11
C LEU A 403 -5.38 -20.04 10.62
N GLU A 404 -4.82 -21.16 10.18
CA GLU A 404 -4.21 -21.36 8.86
C GLU A 404 -3.20 -20.27 8.42
N VAL A 405 -2.52 -19.62 9.37
CA VAL A 405 -1.67 -18.44 9.17
C VAL A 405 -0.24 -18.65 9.68
N HIS A 406 0.76 -18.02 9.07
CA HIS A 406 2.09 -17.96 9.67
C HIS A 406 2.18 -16.84 10.70
N ILE A 407 2.68 -17.18 11.90
CA ILE A 407 2.92 -16.23 12.97
C ILE A 407 4.39 -15.84 12.93
N ILE A 408 4.65 -14.53 12.81
CA ILE A 408 5.98 -13.95 12.85
C ILE A 408 6.10 -13.19 14.17
N GLN A 409 6.88 -13.75 15.10
CA GLN A 409 7.11 -13.14 16.41
C GLN A 409 8.29 -12.19 16.32
N MET A 410 8.06 -10.97 16.78
CA MET A 410 9.03 -9.90 16.75
C MET A 410 9.08 -9.14 18.07
N LYS A 411 10.21 -8.49 18.30
CA LYS A 411 10.41 -7.57 19.42
C LYS A 411 10.90 -6.22 18.93
N ALA A 412 10.20 -5.15 19.30
CA ALA A 412 10.68 -3.79 19.08
C ALA A 412 11.99 -3.57 19.85
N THR A 413 12.98 -2.93 19.23
CA THR A 413 14.32 -2.79 19.79
C THR A 413 15.02 -1.52 19.30
N ASP A 414 15.87 -0.94 20.15
CA ASP A 414 16.79 0.13 19.76
C ASP A 414 18.18 -0.38 19.41
N GLU A 415 18.33 -1.71 19.28
CA GLU A 415 19.56 -2.32 18.80
C GLU A 415 20.00 -1.59 17.52
N VAL A 416 21.28 -1.22 17.45
CA VAL A 416 21.90 -0.46 16.35
C VAL A 416 21.43 0.98 16.08
N MET A 417 20.44 1.53 16.80
CA MET A 417 19.96 2.91 16.58
C MET A 417 21.06 3.96 16.76
N ASP A 418 21.85 3.87 17.83
CA ASP A 418 22.98 4.80 18.08
C ASP A 418 24.00 4.78 16.94
N LYS A 419 24.26 3.59 16.38
CA LYS A 419 25.18 3.42 15.25
C LYS A 419 24.62 4.08 13.99
N ILE A 420 23.31 3.94 13.73
CA ILE A 420 22.63 4.58 12.60
C ILE A 420 22.69 6.10 12.75
N THR A 421 22.27 6.62 13.91
CA THR A 421 22.28 8.05 14.23
C THR A 421 23.68 8.64 14.08
N GLY A 422 24.70 7.98 14.64
CA GLY A 422 26.09 8.43 14.51
C GLY A 422 26.61 8.45 13.07
N GLN A 423 26.16 7.53 12.20
CA GLN A 423 26.50 7.56 10.78
C GLN A 423 25.79 8.69 10.03
N ILE A 424 24.51 8.93 10.33
CA ILE A 424 23.75 10.06 9.77
C ILE A 424 24.42 11.38 10.14
N GLU A 425 24.84 11.57 11.39
CA GLU A 425 25.55 12.77 11.82
C GLU A 425 26.90 12.97 11.12
N LYS A 426 27.68 11.91 10.94
CA LYS A 426 28.92 11.95 10.16
C LYS A 426 28.66 12.38 8.72
N MET A 427 27.57 11.90 8.12
CA MET A 427 27.18 12.30 6.76
C MET A 427 26.78 13.78 6.71
N LYS A 428 25.97 14.26 7.66
CA LYS A 428 25.59 15.68 7.75
C LYS A 428 26.81 16.58 7.79
N LYS A 429 27.81 16.25 8.62
CA LYS A 429 29.08 17.00 8.72
C LYS A 429 29.91 16.98 7.43
N ARG A 430 29.76 15.96 6.58
CA ARG A 430 30.41 15.90 5.27
C ARG A 430 29.70 16.78 4.26
N ILE A 431 28.36 16.75 4.24
CA ILE A 431 27.54 17.55 3.33
C ILE A 431 27.68 19.05 3.66
N SER A 432 27.72 19.43 4.94
CA SER A 432 27.86 20.84 5.35
C SER A 432 29.24 21.46 5.09
N LYS A 433 30.22 20.65 4.64
CA LYS A 433 31.57 21.12 4.25
C LYS A 433 31.68 21.41 2.75
N TRP A 434 30.64 21.08 1.98
CA TRP A 434 30.47 21.42 0.57
C TRP A 434 29.45 22.55 0.47
#